data_AF-A0A453BZ92-F1
#
_entry.id   AF-A0A453BZ92-F1
#
_cell.length_a   1.000
_cell.length_b   1.000
_cell.length_c   1.000
_cell.angle_alpha   90.00
_cell.angle_beta   90.00
_cell.angle_gamma   90.00
#
_symmetry.space_group_name_H-M   'P 1'
#
loop_
_entity.id
_entity.type
_entity.pdbx_description
1 polymer ?
#
loop_
_entity_poly.entity_id
_entity_poly.type
_entity_poly.pdbx_seq_one_letter_code
_entity_poly.pdbx_strand_id
1 'polypeptide(L)'
;DLSRVRDQKIVLNPESVMHPLSCYVSHFNLTRQQDASEAFVHLLTSLRDEFSHCYVPYKSSLADITMFHSKVYKQREGNQPECKRWKQNIFGPFDGTIGSTLSCRNCSSVLSLDFENFHCLPLSPVADINGDIINGCSLVDCLKHFTVLEHLDNYRCDHCWHNAASKYFSLQSEVDEEKVNKLRTCVDYDSCNCKHLFGPEKTTWSVSSKATKQLAITRCPKILCIHLLRASISFDGELVKRQGHVSFPLLLNLSPFAGGTFTTGQGPGPSAMNVQRYDTPSLQFYRQLNAHMPINMLTTG
;
A
#
# COMPACT_ATOMS: atom_id res chain seq x y z
N ASP A 1 -28.02 16.86 -12.60
CA ASP A 1 -29.34 16.79 -11.94
C ASP A 1 -29.68 15.34 -11.56
N LEU A 2 -28.78 14.67 -10.81
CA LEU A 2 -28.88 13.22 -10.49
C LEU A 2 -29.23 12.95 -9.01
N SER A 3 -29.38 14.00 -8.21
CA SER A 3 -29.59 13.92 -6.75
C SER A 3 -31.05 14.13 -6.32
N ARG A 4 -32.00 14.24 -7.25
CA ARG A 4 -33.42 14.35 -6.91
C ARG A 4 -34.02 12.96 -6.82
N VAL A 5 -34.32 12.52 -5.59
CA VAL A 5 -35.15 11.33 -5.34
C VAL A 5 -36.51 11.60 -5.98
N ARG A 6 -36.84 10.84 -7.03
CA ARG A 6 -38.15 10.87 -7.69
C ARG A 6 -38.83 9.54 -7.39
N ASP A 7 -40.09 9.58 -6.97
CA ASP A 7 -40.89 8.39 -6.63
C ASP A 7 -41.19 7.48 -7.84
N GLN A 8 -40.85 7.92 -9.05
CA GLN A 8 -40.98 7.10 -10.26
C GLN A 8 -39.70 6.31 -10.54
N LYS A 9 -39.87 5.04 -10.87
CA LYS A 9 -38.79 4.14 -11.32
C LYS A 9 -38.25 4.62 -12.67
N ILE A 10 -37.27 5.51 -12.62
CA ILE A 10 -36.60 6.05 -13.81
C ILE A 10 -35.42 5.15 -14.15
N VAL A 11 -35.45 4.56 -15.35
CA VAL A 11 -34.30 3.88 -15.93
C VAL A 11 -33.44 4.93 -16.63
N LEU A 12 -32.17 5.05 -16.26
CA LEU A 12 -31.22 5.99 -16.86
C LEU A 12 -30.23 5.22 -17.74
N ASN A 13 -29.84 5.83 -18.86
CA ASN A 13 -28.79 5.32 -19.73
C ASN A 13 -27.44 6.01 -19.40
N PRO A 14 -26.41 5.26 -18.97
CA PRO A 14 -25.10 5.83 -18.63
C PRO A 14 -24.20 6.11 -19.84
N GLU A 15 -24.64 5.94 -21.10
CA GLU A 15 -23.84 6.17 -22.31
C GLU A 15 -23.04 7.48 -22.31
N SER A 16 -23.66 8.57 -21.82
CA SER A 16 -23.02 9.89 -21.72
C SER A 16 -21.80 9.93 -20.78
N VAL A 17 -21.67 8.97 -19.87
CA VAL A 17 -20.49 8.80 -19.00
C VAL A 17 -19.55 7.74 -19.57
N MET A 18 -20.10 6.67 -20.11
CA MET A 18 -19.29 5.53 -20.55
C MET A 18 -18.52 5.81 -21.84
N HIS A 19 -19.10 6.57 -22.78
CA HIS A 19 -18.42 6.89 -24.04
C HIS A 19 -17.19 7.78 -23.80
N PRO A 20 -17.22 8.86 -23.00
CA PRO A 20 -16.01 9.59 -22.63
C PRO A 20 -14.98 8.74 -21.90
N LEU A 21 -15.40 7.86 -20.99
CA LEU A 21 -14.48 6.99 -20.23
C LEU A 21 -13.64 6.08 -21.15
N SER A 22 -14.21 5.62 -22.27
CA SER A 22 -13.49 4.82 -23.26
C SER A 22 -12.31 5.55 -23.93
N CYS A 23 -12.32 6.90 -23.92
CA CYS A 23 -11.20 7.70 -24.41
C CYS A 23 -10.00 7.71 -23.46
N TYR A 24 -10.24 7.49 -22.16
CA TYR A 24 -9.19 7.39 -21.15
C TYR A 24 -8.72 5.94 -20.96
N VAL A 25 -9.62 4.99 -21.11
CA VAL A 25 -9.38 3.57 -20.81
C VAL A 25 -9.82 2.71 -21.99
N SER A 26 -8.88 2.48 -22.91
CA SER A 26 -9.14 1.82 -24.19
C SER A 26 -9.66 0.39 -24.07
N HIS A 27 -9.34 -0.31 -22.98
CA HIS A 27 -9.79 -1.69 -22.74
C HIS A 27 -11.13 -1.77 -21.98
N PHE A 28 -11.68 -0.65 -21.53
CA PHE A 28 -12.98 -0.62 -20.87
C PHE A 28 -14.11 -0.76 -21.89
N ASN A 29 -14.28 -2.00 -22.37
CA ASN A 29 -15.23 -2.34 -23.40
C ASN A 29 -16.59 -2.72 -22.77
N LEU A 30 -17.61 -1.90 -23.06
CA LEU A 30 -18.99 -2.06 -22.62
C LEU A 30 -19.69 -3.34 -23.10
N THR A 31 -19.14 -3.99 -24.12
CA THR A 31 -19.71 -5.22 -24.68
C THR A 31 -19.27 -6.49 -23.95
N ARG A 32 -18.37 -6.38 -22.96
CA ARG A 32 -17.88 -7.50 -22.16
C ARG A 32 -18.10 -7.24 -20.67
N GLN A 33 -18.16 -8.31 -19.88
CA GLN A 33 -18.13 -8.20 -18.42
C GLN A 33 -16.79 -7.60 -17.96
N GLN A 34 -16.85 -6.72 -16.97
CA GLN A 34 -15.70 -6.01 -16.41
C GLN A 34 -15.67 -6.15 -14.89
N ASP A 35 -14.49 -5.98 -14.30
CA ASP A 35 -14.34 -5.89 -12.85
C ASP A 35 -14.78 -4.50 -12.37
N ALA A 36 -15.77 -4.43 -11.48
CA ALA A 36 -16.28 -3.18 -10.95
C ALA A 36 -15.25 -2.43 -10.09
N SER A 37 -14.33 -3.14 -9.44
CA SER A 37 -13.24 -2.53 -8.68
C SER A 37 -12.23 -1.86 -9.61
N GLU A 38 -11.95 -2.47 -10.76
CA GLU A 38 -11.11 -1.88 -11.81
C GLU A 38 -11.80 -0.66 -12.43
N ALA A 39 -13.09 -0.78 -12.77
CA ALA A 39 -13.90 0.33 -13.28
C ALA A 39 -13.90 1.54 -12.32
N PHE A 40 -13.98 1.30 -11.01
CA PHE A 40 -13.92 2.35 -9.99
C PHE A 40 -12.58 3.09 -10.00
N VAL A 41 -11.46 2.37 -10.10
CA VAL A 41 -10.12 2.97 -10.18
C VAL A 41 -9.96 3.77 -11.47
N HIS A 42 -10.43 3.22 -12.61
CA HIS A 42 -10.44 3.90 -13.90
C HIS A 42 -11.19 5.21 -13.84
N LEU A 43 -12.43 5.20 -13.33
CA LEU A 43 -13.24 6.41 -13.15
C LEU A 43 -12.53 7.47 -12.30
N LEU A 44 -11.97 7.07 -11.15
CA LEU A 44 -11.26 8.01 -10.28
C LEU A 44 -10.01 8.58 -10.97
N THR A 45 -9.29 7.77 -11.73
CA THR A 45 -8.05 8.18 -12.42
C THR A 45 -8.36 9.10 -13.60
N SER A 46 -9.34 8.76 -14.44
CA SER A 46 -9.80 9.62 -15.54
C SER A 46 -10.27 10.98 -15.04
N LEU A 47 -11.04 11.00 -13.94
CA LEU A 47 -11.43 12.24 -13.29
C LEU A 47 -10.19 13.03 -12.84
N ARG A 48 -9.19 12.40 -12.20
CA ARG A 48 -7.94 13.08 -11.82
C ARG A 48 -7.21 13.69 -13.00
N ASP A 49 -7.16 12.96 -14.11
CA ASP A 49 -6.50 13.43 -15.32
C ASP A 49 -7.22 14.64 -15.90
N GLU A 50 -8.55 14.61 -16.01
CA GLU A 50 -9.36 15.77 -16.40
C GLU A 50 -9.10 16.99 -15.50
N PHE A 51 -9.01 16.78 -14.18
CA PHE A 51 -8.65 17.85 -13.26
C PHE A 51 -7.22 18.34 -13.45
N SER A 52 -6.27 17.45 -13.72
CA SER A 52 -4.86 17.83 -13.90
C SER A 52 -4.68 18.81 -15.05
N HIS A 53 -5.46 18.67 -16.13
CA HIS A 53 -5.46 19.58 -17.28
C HIS A 53 -6.05 20.96 -16.94
N CYS A 54 -6.84 21.08 -15.87
CA CYS A 54 -7.31 22.37 -15.34
C CYS A 54 -6.20 23.15 -14.59
N TYR A 55 -5.06 22.51 -14.31
CA TYR A 55 -3.90 23.10 -13.66
C TYR A 55 -2.69 23.14 -14.62
N VAL A 56 -1.95 24.25 -14.64
CA VAL A 56 -0.66 24.30 -15.35
C VAL A 56 0.42 23.89 -14.35
N PRO A 57 1.40 23.03 -14.70
CA PRO A 57 2.53 22.74 -13.82
C PRO A 57 3.25 24.04 -13.50
N TYR A 58 3.20 24.46 -12.24
CA TYR A 58 4.07 25.53 -11.76
C TYR A 58 5.49 24.97 -11.76
N LYS A 59 6.45 25.67 -12.39
CA LYS A 59 7.87 25.35 -12.25
C LYS A 59 8.29 25.68 -10.82
N SER A 60 8.07 24.75 -9.88
CA SER A 60 8.68 24.80 -8.55
C SER A 60 10.04 24.10 -8.57
N SER A 61 10.92 24.56 -7.68
CA SER A 61 12.26 24.00 -7.47
C SER A 61 12.18 22.52 -7.08
N LEU A 62 13.20 21.74 -7.45
CA LEU A 62 13.33 20.32 -7.13
C LEU A 62 13.22 20.00 -5.62
N ALA A 63 13.49 20.98 -4.75
CA ALA A 63 13.35 20.84 -3.30
C ALA A 63 11.91 20.60 -2.83
N ASP A 64 10.90 21.06 -3.57
CA ASP A 64 9.49 21.00 -3.17
C ASP A 64 8.83 19.63 -3.46
N ILE A 65 9.54 18.71 -4.11
CA ILE A 65 9.04 17.36 -4.48
C ILE A 65 8.90 16.45 -3.26
N THR A 66 9.60 16.74 -2.16
CA THR A 66 9.65 15.89 -0.96
C THR A 66 8.46 16.08 -0.01
N MET A 67 7.61 17.10 -0.22
CA MET A 67 6.44 17.41 0.62
C MET A 67 5.17 16.73 0.11
N PHE A 68 5.08 15.40 0.25
CA PHE A 68 3.89 14.58 -0.03
C PHE A 68 3.32 14.66 -1.46
N HIS A 69 2.60 13.64 -1.91
CA HIS A 69 1.90 13.58 -3.21
C HIS A 69 0.81 14.68 -3.42
N SER A 70 0.72 15.68 -2.56
CA SER A 70 -0.01 16.92 -2.77
C SER A 70 0.85 17.91 -3.56
N LYS A 71 1.04 17.64 -4.87
CA LYS A 71 1.61 18.64 -5.79
C LYS A 71 0.88 19.98 -5.60
N VAL A 72 1.63 21.02 -5.22
CA VAL A 72 1.12 22.38 -5.09
C VAL A 72 0.98 22.96 -6.50
N TYR A 73 -0.23 22.83 -7.07
CA TYR A 73 -0.56 23.41 -8.37
C TYR A 73 -0.96 24.88 -8.23
N LYS A 74 -0.34 25.80 -8.97
CA LYS A 74 -0.92 27.14 -9.18
C LYS A 74 -1.92 27.09 -10.34
N GLN A 75 -3.10 27.63 -10.07
CA GLN A 75 -4.32 27.49 -10.87
C GLN A 75 -4.33 28.48 -12.04
N ARG A 76 -4.88 28.09 -13.20
CA ARG A 76 -5.11 29.00 -14.33
C ARG A 76 -6.18 30.04 -13.91
N GLU A 77 -5.89 31.34 -14.03
CA GLU A 77 -6.83 32.41 -13.64
C GLU A 77 -8.13 32.29 -14.45
N GLY A 78 -9.25 31.98 -13.78
CA GLY A 78 -10.58 31.85 -14.41
C GLY A 78 -11.52 30.83 -13.76
N ASN A 79 -11.03 29.65 -13.34
CA ASN A 79 -11.87 28.52 -12.87
C ASN A 79 -11.70 28.19 -11.36
N GLN A 80 -11.48 29.21 -10.52
CA GLN A 80 -11.15 29.08 -9.09
C GLN A 80 -12.14 28.25 -8.23
N PRO A 81 -13.48 28.45 -8.31
CA PRO A 81 -14.40 27.82 -7.36
C PRO A 81 -14.75 26.37 -7.71
N GLU A 82 -14.88 26.03 -9.00
CA GLU A 82 -15.34 24.69 -9.40
C GLU A 82 -14.27 23.62 -9.15
N CYS A 83 -13.03 23.81 -9.59
CA CYS A 83 -11.98 22.80 -9.40
C CYS A 83 -11.68 22.53 -7.91
N LYS A 84 -11.70 23.57 -7.07
CA LYS A 84 -11.58 23.42 -5.61
C LYS A 84 -12.78 22.66 -5.03
N ARG A 85 -14.00 22.99 -5.45
CA ARG A 85 -15.23 22.30 -5.05
C ARG A 85 -15.21 20.83 -5.45
N TRP A 86 -14.83 20.51 -6.69
CA TRP A 86 -14.77 19.14 -7.18
C TRP A 86 -13.66 18.32 -6.49
N LYS A 87 -12.48 18.89 -6.25
CA LYS A 87 -11.41 18.22 -5.48
C LYS A 87 -11.84 17.88 -4.06
N GLN A 88 -12.55 18.81 -3.40
CA GLN A 88 -13.11 18.59 -2.05
C GLN A 88 -14.25 17.57 -2.05
N ASN A 89 -15.03 17.48 -3.13
CA ASN A 89 -16.21 16.63 -3.22
C ASN A 89 -15.92 15.21 -3.74
N ILE A 90 -14.89 15.01 -4.57
CA ILE A 90 -14.61 13.71 -5.22
C ILE A 90 -13.41 13.01 -4.59
N PHE A 91 -12.24 13.65 -4.45
CA PHE A 91 -11.03 12.94 -3.98
C PHE A 91 -10.88 12.99 -2.47
N GLY A 92 -11.07 14.17 -1.88
CA GLY A 92 -10.97 14.37 -0.43
C GLY A 92 -11.76 13.37 0.43
N PRO A 93 -12.99 12.94 0.07
CA PRO A 93 -13.73 12.03 0.92
C PRO A 93 -13.28 10.57 0.82
N PHE A 94 -12.74 10.10 -0.30
CA PHE A 94 -12.26 8.71 -0.44
C PHE A 94 -10.79 8.53 -0.03
N ASP A 95 -10.02 9.61 0.08
CA ASP A 95 -8.59 9.56 0.43
C ASP A 95 -8.37 9.04 1.87
N GLY A 96 -7.94 7.79 1.97
CA GLY A 96 -7.39 7.17 3.17
C GLY A 96 -5.88 6.94 3.06
N THR A 97 -5.22 6.68 4.19
CA THR A 97 -3.79 6.34 4.23
C THR A 97 -3.55 5.10 5.06
N ILE A 98 -2.76 4.18 4.53
CA ILE A 98 -2.22 2.99 5.20
C ILE A 98 -0.78 3.29 5.60
N GLY A 99 -0.44 3.06 6.86
CA GLY A 99 0.94 2.99 7.31
C GLY A 99 1.44 1.55 7.29
N SER A 100 2.64 1.33 6.79
CA SER A 100 3.36 0.06 6.81
C SER A 100 4.63 0.22 7.62
N THR A 101 4.75 -0.56 8.70
CA THR A 101 5.94 -0.57 9.54
C THR A 101 6.67 -1.89 9.37
N LEU A 102 7.96 -1.83 9.08
CA LEU A 102 8.84 -2.98 9.04
C LEU A 102 9.89 -2.84 10.14
N SER A 103 10.06 -3.88 10.95
CA SER A 103 10.99 -3.85 12.09
C SER A 103 11.79 -5.13 12.20
N CYS A 104 13.07 -5.02 12.54
CA CYS A 104 13.95 -6.17 12.74
C CYS A 104 13.61 -6.87 14.06
N ARG A 105 13.44 -8.18 14.06
CA ARG A 105 13.19 -8.97 15.28
C ARG A 105 14.44 -9.24 16.09
N ASN A 106 15.61 -9.19 15.45
CA ASN A 106 16.88 -9.48 16.12
C ASN A 106 17.36 -8.30 16.97
N CYS A 107 17.16 -7.06 16.50
CA CYS A 107 17.64 -5.85 17.18
C CYS A 107 16.56 -4.82 17.48
N SER A 108 15.30 -5.06 17.10
CA SER A 108 14.17 -4.14 17.29
C SER A 108 14.27 -2.80 16.54
N SER A 109 15.25 -2.64 15.64
CA SER A 109 15.34 -1.42 14.81
C SER A 109 14.17 -1.37 13.82
N VAL A 110 13.64 -0.17 13.59
CA VAL A 110 12.74 0.08 12.45
C VAL A 110 13.58 0.00 11.17
N LEU A 111 13.13 -0.79 10.21
CA LEU A 111 13.78 -1.01 8.91
C LEU A 111 13.17 -0.16 7.82
N SER A 112 11.85 0.01 7.84
CA SER A 112 11.14 0.95 6.96
C SER A 112 9.85 1.42 7.60
N LEU A 113 9.43 2.63 7.22
CA LEU A 113 8.15 3.20 7.56
C LEU A 113 7.58 3.85 6.31
N ASP A 114 6.54 3.24 5.74
CA ASP A 114 5.97 3.64 4.46
C ASP A 114 4.51 4.06 4.64
N PHE A 115 4.07 5.08 3.90
CA PHE A 115 2.69 5.53 3.89
C PHE A 115 2.14 5.47 2.46
N GLU A 116 1.05 4.73 2.28
CA GLU A 116 0.39 4.55 0.99
C GLU A 116 -1.04 5.09 1.05
N ASN A 117 -1.42 5.90 0.06
CA ASN A 117 -2.79 6.38 -0.06
C ASN A 117 -3.68 5.32 -0.70
N PHE A 118 -4.93 5.22 -0.25
CA PHE A 118 -5.93 4.35 -0.86
C PHE A 118 -7.24 5.09 -1.05
N HIS A 119 -7.99 4.72 -2.10
CA HIS A 119 -9.37 5.16 -2.34
C HIS A 119 -10.38 4.03 -2.13
N CYS A 120 -9.90 2.79 -2.21
CA CYS A 120 -10.62 1.57 -1.93
C CYS A 120 -9.69 0.64 -1.16
N LEU A 121 -10.15 0.10 -0.03
CA LEU A 121 -9.38 -0.78 0.83
C LEU A 121 -9.52 -2.23 0.36
N PRO A 122 -8.47 -2.84 -0.21
CA PRO A 122 -8.53 -4.24 -0.62
C PRO A 122 -8.37 -5.14 0.61
N LEU A 123 -9.36 -6.00 0.85
CA LEU A 123 -9.36 -6.97 1.94
C LEU A 123 -9.48 -8.38 1.38
N SER A 124 -8.55 -9.25 1.77
CA SER A 124 -8.65 -10.68 1.49
C SER A 124 -9.58 -11.34 2.51
N PRO A 125 -10.66 -12.02 2.07
CA PRO A 125 -11.43 -12.87 2.97
C PRO A 125 -10.56 -13.96 3.57
N VAL A 126 -10.80 -14.28 4.85
CA VAL A 126 -10.11 -15.37 5.53
C VAL A 126 -10.57 -16.69 4.90
N ALA A 127 -9.62 -17.45 4.38
CA ALA A 127 -9.88 -18.70 3.66
C ALA A 127 -9.58 -19.93 4.53
N ASP A 128 -10.22 -21.06 4.23
CA ASP A 128 -9.94 -22.36 4.81
C ASP A 128 -8.78 -23.06 4.07
N ILE A 129 -8.57 -24.35 4.36
CA ILE A 129 -7.54 -25.16 3.70
C ILE A 129 -7.80 -25.39 2.20
N ASN A 130 -9.06 -25.28 1.75
CA ASN A 130 -9.47 -25.49 0.37
C ASN A 130 -9.45 -24.17 -0.43
N GLY A 131 -9.21 -23.03 0.23
CA GLY A 131 -9.22 -21.71 -0.37
C GLY A 131 -10.59 -21.02 -0.37
N ASP A 132 -11.61 -21.65 0.20
CA ASP A 132 -12.95 -21.07 0.34
C ASP A 132 -13.06 -20.22 1.61
N ILE A 133 -13.99 -19.27 1.64
CA ILE A 133 -14.15 -18.37 2.78
C ILE A 133 -14.66 -19.16 3.98
N ILE A 134 -13.97 -19.03 5.11
CA ILE A 134 -14.33 -19.75 6.35
C ILE A 134 -15.78 -19.45 6.76
N ASN A 135 -16.48 -20.47 7.25
CA ASN A 135 -17.81 -20.29 7.80
C ASN A 135 -17.76 -19.31 8.98
N GLY A 136 -18.62 -18.29 8.93
CA GLY A 136 -18.66 -17.24 9.95
C GLY A 136 -17.67 -16.09 9.73
N CYS A 137 -16.95 -16.04 8.61
CA CYS A 137 -16.09 -14.89 8.28
C CYS A 137 -16.87 -13.57 8.36
N SER A 138 -16.32 -12.59 9.07
CA SER A 138 -16.83 -11.22 9.10
C SER A 138 -15.87 -10.24 8.44
N LEU A 139 -16.38 -9.07 8.07
CA LEU A 139 -15.59 -7.94 7.58
C LEU A 139 -14.53 -7.52 8.62
N VAL A 140 -14.88 -7.63 9.91
CA VAL A 140 -13.97 -7.35 11.03
C VAL A 140 -12.80 -8.34 11.02
N ASP A 141 -13.04 -9.61 10.70
CA ASP A 141 -11.97 -10.61 10.58
C ASP A 141 -11.06 -10.34 9.39
N CYS A 142 -11.63 -9.89 8.25
CA CYS A 142 -10.83 -9.44 7.11
C CYS A 142 -9.94 -8.23 7.48
N LEU A 143 -10.45 -7.28 8.26
CA LEU A 143 -9.68 -6.12 8.74
C LEU A 143 -8.58 -6.54 9.73
N LYS A 144 -8.89 -7.45 10.67
CA LYS A 144 -7.89 -8.03 11.59
C LYS A 144 -6.78 -8.73 10.81
N HIS A 145 -7.15 -9.51 9.80
CA HIS A 145 -6.20 -10.19 8.93
C HIS A 145 -5.35 -9.19 8.15
N PHE A 146 -5.95 -8.09 7.65
CA PHE A 146 -5.23 -7.04 6.95
C PHE A 146 -4.20 -6.29 7.82
N THR A 147 -4.50 -6.08 9.11
CA THR A 147 -3.62 -5.36 10.04
C THR A 147 -2.79 -6.28 10.94
N VAL A 148 -2.75 -7.58 10.65
CA VAL A 148 -2.04 -8.57 11.47
C VAL A 148 -0.53 -8.32 11.41
N LEU A 149 0.18 -8.67 12.50
CA LEU A 149 1.63 -8.66 12.53
C LEU A 149 2.17 -9.86 11.73
N GLU A 150 2.68 -9.58 10.54
CA GLU A 150 3.32 -10.57 9.68
C GLU A 150 4.75 -10.82 10.12
N HIS A 151 5.19 -12.08 10.07
CA HIS A 151 6.56 -12.47 10.35
C HIS A 151 7.28 -12.80 9.05
N LEU A 152 8.40 -12.15 8.81
CA LEU A 152 9.20 -12.28 7.60
C LEU A 152 10.57 -12.86 7.95
N ASP A 153 10.99 -13.85 7.18
CA ASP A 153 12.34 -14.44 7.27
C ASP A 153 13.24 -13.90 6.16
N ASN A 154 14.55 -14.10 6.32
CA ASN A 154 15.58 -13.75 5.33
C ASN A 154 15.62 -12.25 4.95
N TYR A 155 15.40 -11.37 5.92
CA TYR A 155 15.50 -9.93 5.73
C TYR A 155 16.90 -9.40 6.04
N ARG A 156 17.35 -8.40 5.29
CA ARG A 156 18.64 -7.74 5.52
C ARG A 156 18.46 -6.59 6.51
N CYS A 157 19.06 -6.71 7.69
CA CYS A 157 19.11 -5.63 8.67
C CYS A 157 20.52 -5.05 8.73
N ASP A 158 20.67 -3.78 8.38
CA ASP A 158 21.98 -3.13 8.37
C ASP A 158 22.50 -2.90 9.80
N HIS A 159 21.65 -2.64 10.80
CA HIS A 159 22.04 -2.61 12.20
C HIS A 159 22.62 -3.96 12.70
N CYS A 160 21.96 -5.08 12.38
CA CYS A 160 22.48 -6.41 12.71
C CYS A 160 23.79 -6.71 11.98
N TRP A 161 23.91 -6.26 10.73
CA TRP A 161 25.16 -6.38 9.98
C TRP A 161 26.30 -5.61 10.65
N HIS A 162 26.08 -4.36 11.09
CA HIS A 162 27.10 -3.56 11.82
C HIS A 162 27.54 -4.25 13.12
N ASN A 163 26.58 -4.75 13.89
CA ASN A 163 26.87 -5.46 15.15
C ASN A 163 27.67 -6.75 14.92
N ALA A 164 27.32 -7.52 13.90
CA ALA A 164 28.05 -8.73 13.53
C ALA A 164 29.45 -8.41 12.99
N ALA A 165 29.56 -7.44 12.09
CA ALA A 165 30.82 -7.00 11.49
C ALA A 165 31.78 -6.46 12.55
N SER A 166 31.30 -5.62 13.47
CA SER A 166 32.13 -5.07 14.55
C SER A 166 32.71 -6.18 15.42
N LYS A 167 31.89 -7.17 15.82
CA LYS A 167 32.37 -8.33 16.61
C LYS A 167 33.39 -9.17 15.85
N TYR A 168 33.14 -9.42 14.57
CA TYR A 168 34.03 -10.23 13.73
C TYR A 168 35.40 -9.57 13.54
N PHE A 169 35.43 -8.28 13.21
CA PHE A 169 36.68 -7.56 12.98
C PHE A 169 37.48 -7.30 14.27
N SER A 170 36.82 -7.19 15.43
CA SER A 170 37.50 -7.14 16.72
C SER A 170 38.23 -8.43 17.13
N LEU A 171 37.92 -9.56 16.48
CA LEU A 171 38.55 -10.86 16.76
C LEU A 171 39.69 -11.21 15.80
N GLN A 172 39.96 -10.38 14.79
CA GLN A 172 41.06 -10.63 13.84
C GLN A 172 42.42 -10.27 14.43
N SER A 173 43.49 -10.92 13.97
CA SER A 173 44.87 -10.69 14.44
C SER A 173 45.41 -9.28 14.12
N GLU A 174 44.92 -8.66 13.04
CA GLU A 174 45.22 -7.28 12.65
C GLU A 174 43.92 -6.46 12.74
N VAL A 175 43.65 -5.90 13.92
CA VAL A 175 42.45 -5.09 14.17
C VAL A 175 42.68 -3.67 13.67
N ASP A 176 41.91 -3.26 12.67
CA ASP A 176 41.78 -1.84 12.31
C ASP A 176 40.74 -1.20 13.24
N GLU A 177 41.19 -0.76 14.41
CA GLU A 177 40.34 -0.16 15.46
C GLU A 177 39.55 1.06 14.95
N GLU A 178 40.07 1.81 13.98
CA GLU A 178 39.36 2.94 13.40
C GLU A 178 38.12 2.47 12.62
N LYS A 179 38.26 1.42 11.79
CA LYS A 179 37.13 0.83 11.06
C LYS A 179 36.12 0.16 11.98
N VAL A 180 36.57 -0.52 13.03
CA VAL A 180 35.69 -1.15 14.03
C VAL A 180 34.91 -0.08 14.79
N ASN A 181 35.56 1.01 15.21
CA ASN A 181 34.90 2.11 15.91
C ASN A 181 33.86 2.79 15.01
N LYS A 182 34.18 3.04 13.73
CA LYS A 182 33.22 3.57 12.74
C LYS A 182 31.97 2.69 12.63
N LEU A 183 32.09 1.37 12.70
CA LEU A 183 30.94 0.48 12.69
C LEU A 183 30.08 0.60 13.96
N ARG A 184 30.71 0.74 15.14
CA ARG A 184 30.01 0.84 16.43
C ARG A 184 29.28 2.16 16.60
N THR A 185 29.85 3.25 16.08
CA THR A 185 29.29 4.60 16.20
C THR A 185 28.41 5.01 15.02
N CYS A 186 28.29 4.16 13.99
CA CYS A 186 27.40 4.42 12.86
C CYS A 186 25.95 4.46 13.36
N VAL A 187 25.23 5.54 13.05
CA VAL A 187 23.80 5.71 13.37
C VAL A 187 22.94 5.72 12.11
N ASP A 188 23.54 5.97 10.94
CA ASP A 188 22.86 6.08 9.64
C ASP A 188 22.82 4.72 8.93
N TYR A 189 22.26 3.70 9.59
CA TYR A 189 22.32 2.32 9.11
C TYR A 189 21.76 2.13 7.69
N ASP A 190 20.76 2.92 7.30
CA ASP A 190 20.05 2.78 6.02
C ASP A 190 20.76 3.45 4.83
N SER A 191 21.71 4.36 5.09
CA SER A 191 22.41 5.15 4.04
C SER A 191 23.93 5.11 4.16
N CYS A 192 24.48 4.42 5.17
CA CYS A 192 25.91 4.35 5.39
C CYS A 192 26.62 3.46 4.35
N ASN A 193 27.84 3.86 4.00
CA ASN A 193 28.73 3.09 3.13
C ASN A 193 29.65 2.13 3.92
N CYS A 194 29.30 1.79 5.16
CA CYS A 194 30.14 1.03 6.07
C CYS A 194 30.51 -0.37 5.55
N LYS A 195 29.71 -0.94 4.64
CA LYS A 195 30.02 -2.21 3.97
C LYS A 195 31.24 -2.15 3.07
N HIS A 196 31.51 -0.97 2.51
CA HIS A 196 32.65 -0.73 1.63
C HIS A 196 33.95 -0.44 2.38
N LEU A 197 33.89 -0.29 3.73
CA LEU A 197 35.08 -0.08 4.55
C LEU A 197 36.02 -1.29 4.57
N PHE A 198 35.52 -2.47 4.20
CA PHE A 198 36.25 -3.74 4.22
C PHE A 198 36.35 -4.29 2.80
N GLY A 199 37.50 -4.89 2.47
CA GLY A 199 37.74 -5.44 1.13
C GLY A 199 36.70 -6.50 0.72
N PRO A 200 36.53 -6.72 -0.60
CA PRO A 200 35.50 -7.61 -1.16
C PRO A 200 35.58 -9.05 -0.66
N GLU A 201 36.78 -9.55 -0.30
CA GLU A 201 36.97 -10.90 0.23
C GLU A 201 36.43 -11.09 1.67
N LYS A 202 36.30 -10.02 2.46
CA LYS A 202 35.81 -10.06 3.85
C LYS A 202 34.32 -9.70 4.00
N THR A 203 33.62 -9.39 2.90
CA THR A 203 32.23 -8.88 2.89
C THR A 203 31.19 -9.88 2.41
N THR A 204 31.57 -11.12 2.11
CA THR A 204 30.69 -12.19 1.58
C THR A 204 29.65 -12.71 2.59
N TRP A 205 29.75 -12.33 3.87
CA TRP A 205 28.78 -12.76 4.88
C TRP A 205 27.50 -11.89 4.80
N SER A 206 26.39 -12.51 4.42
CA SER A 206 25.06 -11.93 4.59
C SER A 206 24.47 -12.38 5.92
N VAL A 207 24.18 -11.42 6.81
CA VAL A 207 23.43 -11.68 8.04
C VAL A 207 21.95 -11.71 7.66
N SER A 208 21.38 -12.91 7.52
CA SER A 208 19.93 -13.04 7.44
C SER A 208 19.33 -12.74 8.82
N SER A 209 18.38 -11.80 8.85
CA SER A 209 17.64 -11.42 10.04
C SER A 209 16.16 -11.73 9.84
N LYS A 210 15.42 -11.81 10.94
CA LYS A 210 13.96 -11.89 10.89
C LYS A 210 13.38 -10.49 11.03
N ALA A 211 12.24 -10.26 10.42
CA ALA A 211 11.51 -8.99 10.51
C ALA A 211 10.04 -9.22 10.84
N THR A 212 9.38 -8.19 11.33
CA THR A 212 7.93 -8.10 11.44
C THR A 212 7.43 -6.98 10.57
N LYS A 213 6.33 -7.21 9.85
CA LYS A 213 5.62 -6.19 9.09
C LYS A 213 4.21 -6.02 9.65
N GLN A 214 3.77 -4.77 9.81
CA GLN A 214 2.43 -4.46 10.26
C GLN A 214 1.84 -3.33 9.43
N LEU A 215 0.57 -3.48 9.06
CA LEU A 215 -0.21 -2.43 8.42
C LEU A 215 -1.20 -1.83 9.42
N ALA A 216 -1.43 -0.53 9.31
CA ALA A 216 -2.46 0.18 10.08
C ALA A 216 -3.12 1.26 9.22
N ILE A 217 -4.39 1.55 9.49
CA ILE A 217 -5.09 2.68 8.86
C ILE A 217 -4.68 3.94 9.62
N THR A 218 -3.77 4.73 9.04
CA THR A 218 -3.24 5.94 9.69
C THR A 218 -4.15 7.14 9.48
N ARG A 219 -4.89 7.15 8.37
CA ARG A 219 -5.94 8.13 8.09
C ARG A 219 -7.16 7.42 7.50
N CYS A 220 -8.30 7.50 8.19
CA CYS A 220 -9.55 6.98 7.66
C CYS A 220 -10.18 7.98 6.66
N PRO A 221 -10.69 7.49 5.52
CA PRO A 221 -11.45 8.32 4.59
C PRO A 221 -12.83 8.66 5.17
N LYS A 222 -13.45 9.74 4.65
CA LYS A 222 -14.84 10.09 4.98
C LYS A 222 -15.84 9.10 4.37
N ILE A 223 -15.54 8.61 3.16
CA ILE A 223 -16.27 7.57 2.45
C ILE A 223 -15.31 6.39 2.31
N LEU A 224 -15.55 5.33 3.07
CA LEU A 224 -14.78 4.10 2.96
C LEU A 224 -15.36 3.20 1.87
N CYS A 225 -14.58 2.95 0.83
CA CYS A 225 -14.84 1.87 -0.12
C CYS A 225 -14.01 0.64 0.28
N ILE A 226 -14.64 -0.54 0.29
CA ILE A 226 -13.98 -1.81 0.63
C ILE A 226 -14.16 -2.75 -0.54
N HIS A 227 -13.05 -3.32 -1.01
CA HIS A 227 -13.05 -4.36 -2.03
C HIS A 227 -12.66 -5.70 -1.39
N LEU A 228 -13.60 -6.64 -1.38
CA LEU A 228 -13.31 -8.02 -0.97
C LEU A 228 -12.69 -8.79 -2.13
N LEU A 229 -11.40 -9.16 -2.00
CA LEU A 229 -10.63 -9.89 -3.01
C LEU A 229 -11.13 -11.34 -3.11
N ARG A 230 -12.17 -11.56 -3.93
CA ARG A 230 -12.79 -12.87 -4.15
C ARG A 230 -12.23 -13.61 -5.35
N ALA A 231 -11.71 -12.91 -6.34
CA ALA A 231 -11.02 -13.54 -7.47
C ALA A 231 -9.55 -13.79 -7.09
N SER A 232 -9.08 -15.02 -7.27
CA SER A 232 -7.70 -15.43 -7.02
C SER A 232 -7.24 -16.43 -8.09
N ILE A 233 -5.94 -16.66 -8.16
CA ILE A 233 -5.33 -17.67 -9.04
C ILE A 233 -4.92 -18.86 -8.16
N SER A 234 -5.36 -20.08 -8.50
CA SER A 234 -4.96 -21.29 -7.78
C SER A 234 -3.49 -21.64 -8.03
N PHE A 235 -2.96 -22.60 -7.27
CA PHE A 235 -1.62 -23.14 -7.53
C PHE A 235 -1.47 -23.74 -8.93
N ASP A 236 -2.57 -24.20 -9.51
CA ASP A 236 -2.61 -24.77 -10.87
C ASP A 236 -2.69 -23.67 -11.95
N GLY A 237 -2.74 -22.39 -11.57
CA GLY A 237 -2.85 -21.26 -12.50
C GLY A 237 -4.28 -20.93 -12.92
N GLU A 238 -5.27 -21.61 -12.36
CA GLU A 238 -6.69 -21.43 -12.72
C GLU A 238 -7.31 -20.24 -12.00
N LEU A 239 -8.20 -19.52 -12.69
CA LEU A 239 -8.98 -18.44 -12.08
C LEU A 239 -10.08 -19.04 -11.18
N VAL A 240 -9.97 -18.79 -9.88
CA VAL A 240 -10.91 -19.28 -8.87
C VAL A 240 -11.59 -18.10 -8.20
N LYS A 241 -12.90 -18.25 -7.97
CA LYS A 241 -13.69 -17.32 -7.15
C LYS A 241 -13.95 -17.94 -5.79
N ARG A 242 -13.40 -17.32 -4.74
CA ARG A 242 -13.60 -17.71 -3.34
C ARG A 242 -15.08 -17.61 -2.98
N GLN A 243 -15.69 -18.77 -2.71
CA GLN A 243 -17.09 -18.86 -2.34
C GLN A 243 -17.25 -18.68 -0.83
N GLY A 244 -18.45 -18.30 -0.41
CA GLY A 244 -18.80 -18.16 1.01
C GLY A 244 -19.20 -16.73 1.40
N HIS A 245 -19.88 -16.67 2.54
CA HIS A 245 -20.46 -15.44 3.06
C HIS A 245 -19.45 -14.67 3.91
N VAL A 246 -19.37 -13.36 3.68
CA VAL A 246 -18.66 -12.43 4.56
C VAL A 246 -19.72 -11.55 5.19
N SER A 247 -19.95 -11.74 6.49
CA SER A 247 -20.89 -10.90 7.24
C SER A 247 -20.29 -9.50 7.42
N PHE A 248 -21.09 -8.45 7.28
CA PHE A 248 -20.66 -7.07 7.53
C PHE A 248 -21.70 -6.35 8.40
N PRO A 249 -21.27 -5.58 9.40
CA PRO A 249 -22.19 -4.87 10.27
C PRO A 249 -22.72 -3.61 9.59
N LEU A 250 -23.90 -3.14 10.01
CA LEU A 250 -24.42 -1.84 9.61
C LEU A 250 -23.53 -0.69 10.11
N LEU A 251 -22.96 -0.83 11.31
CA LEU A 251 -22.02 0.10 11.91
C LEU A 251 -20.66 -0.57 12.07
N LEU A 252 -19.64 -0.02 11.41
CA LEU A 252 -18.28 -0.53 11.44
C LEU A 252 -17.38 0.42 12.24
N ASN A 253 -16.78 -0.07 13.33
CA ASN A 253 -15.76 0.67 14.06
C ASN A 253 -14.36 0.36 13.50
N LEU A 254 -13.70 1.37 12.93
CA LEU A 254 -12.34 1.25 12.41
C LEU A 254 -11.25 1.54 13.45
N SER A 255 -11.60 2.06 14.63
CA SER A 255 -10.62 2.43 15.65
C SER A 255 -9.63 1.31 16.03
N PRO A 256 -10.00 0.02 16.09
CA PRO A 256 -9.05 -1.05 16.42
C PRO A 256 -8.00 -1.32 15.33
N PHE A 257 -8.28 -0.87 14.12
CA PHE A 257 -7.41 -1.02 12.94
C PHE A 257 -6.68 0.29 12.61
N ALA A 258 -7.02 1.35 13.35
CA ALA A 258 -6.43 2.67 13.23
C ALA A 258 -5.38 2.87 14.32
N GLY A 259 -4.31 3.58 13.96
CA GLY A 259 -3.23 3.89 14.89
C GLY A 259 -2.03 2.97 14.75
N GLY A 260 -0.87 3.60 14.56
CA GLY A 260 0.45 3.00 14.75
C GLY A 260 1.01 3.46 16.08
N THR A 261 0.44 3.01 17.21
CA THR A 261 1.23 3.06 18.45
C THR A 261 2.37 2.08 18.28
N PHE A 262 3.53 2.61 17.92
CA PHE A 262 4.80 1.91 17.82
C PHE A 262 5.22 1.43 19.23
N THR A 263 4.51 0.45 19.77
CA THR A 263 4.83 -0.14 21.06
C THR A 263 5.97 -1.13 20.85
N THR A 264 7.17 -0.71 21.24
CA THR A 264 8.26 -1.59 21.62
C THR A 264 7.76 -2.56 22.69
N GLY A 265 7.55 -3.81 22.31
CA GLY A 265 7.49 -4.95 23.22
C GLY A 265 6.22 -5.11 24.05
N GLN A 266 5.23 -5.83 23.53
CA GLN A 266 4.54 -6.94 24.20
C GLN A 266 3.47 -7.48 23.25
N GLY A 267 3.78 -8.61 22.60
CA GLY A 267 2.80 -9.29 21.74
C GLY A 267 1.71 -9.96 22.58
N PRO A 268 0.47 -10.05 22.08
CA PRO A 268 -0.50 -11.02 22.57
C PRO A 268 0.04 -12.43 22.37
N GLY A 269 -0.24 -13.33 23.33
CA GLY A 269 0.21 -14.72 23.31
C GLY A 269 -0.22 -15.51 22.07
N PRO A 270 0.39 -16.68 21.83
CA PRO A 270 0.22 -17.44 20.60
C PRO A 270 -1.21 -17.99 20.50
N SER A 271 -2.05 -17.35 19.68
CA SER A 271 -3.19 -18.05 19.10
C SER A 271 -2.66 -18.91 17.95
N ALA A 272 -2.80 -20.22 18.10
CA ALA A 272 -2.51 -21.20 17.06
C ALA A 272 -3.30 -20.85 15.80
N MET A 273 -2.64 -20.29 14.80
CA MET A 273 -3.18 -20.17 13.45
C MET A 273 -2.17 -20.72 12.46
N ASN A 274 -2.67 -21.66 11.67
CA ASN A 274 -1.98 -22.39 10.64
C ASN A 274 -1.12 -21.46 9.76
N VAL A 275 0.06 -21.95 9.41
CA VAL A 275 0.91 -21.39 8.36
C VAL A 275 0.17 -21.54 7.02
N GLN A 276 -0.76 -20.63 6.74
CA GLN A 276 -1.24 -20.42 5.38
C GLN A 276 -0.15 -19.63 4.66
N ARG A 277 0.46 -20.25 3.64
CA ARG A 277 1.37 -19.55 2.73
C ARG A 277 0.54 -18.46 2.04
N TYR A 278 0.92 -17.22 2.33
CA TYR A 278 0.25 -16.01 1.86
C TYR A 278 0.15 -15.98 0.33
N ASP A 279 -1.03 -15.61 -0.18
CA ASP A 279 -1.19 -15.04 -1.52
C ASP A 279 -0.66 -13.59 -1.54
N THR A 280 0.60 -13.39 -1.12
CA THR A 280 1.34 -12.14 -1.27
C THR A 280 1.31 -11.58 -2.70
N PRO A 281 1.29 -12.40 -3.78
CA PRO A 281 1.25 -11.89 -5.14
C PRO A 281 -0.02 -11.08 -5.43
N SER A 282 -1.21 -11.51 -5.01
CA SER A 282 -2.47 -10.83 -5.40
C SER A 282 -2.62 -9.45 -4.77
N LEU A 283 -2.21 -9.28 -3.50
CA LEU A 283 -2.14 -8.00 -2.82
C LEU A 283 -1.01 -7.10 -3.35
N GLN A 284 0.14 -7.69 -3.74
CA GLN A 284 1.20 -6.95 -4.43
C GLN A 284 0.80 -6.54 -5.84
N PHE A 285 0.08 -7.37 -6.60
CA PHE A 285 -0.46 -7.06 -7.93
C PHE A 285 -1.56 -5.99 -7.83
N TYR A 286 -2.45 -6.04 -6.84
CA TYR A 286 -3.42 -4.97 -6.59
C TYR A 286 -2.75 -3.67 -6.13
N ARG A 287 -1.73 -3.74 -5.27
CA ARG A 287 -0.91 -2.56 -4.93
C ARG A 287 -0.14 -2.06 -6.13
N GLN A 288 0.39 -2.93 -7.00
CA GLN A 288 1.05 -2.55 -8.25
C GLN A 288 0.07 -1.97 -9.27
N LEU A 289 -1.17 -2.42 -9.37
CA LEU A 289 -2.19 -1.77 -10.21
C LEU A 289 -2.58 -0.38 -9.65
N ASN A 290 -2.51 -0.20 -8.33
CA ASN A 290 -2.73 1.11 -7.69
C ASN A 290 -1.46 2.00 -7.64
N ALA A 291 -0.26 1.42 -7.73
CA ALA A 291 1.03 2.10 -7.60
C ALA A 291 1.75 2.30 -8.96
N HIS A 292 1.50 1.45 -9.95
CA HIS A 292 1.95 1.59 -11.34
C HIS A 292 0.84 2.17 -12.21
N MET A 293 0.66 3.48 -12.08
CA MET A 293 0.48 4.29 -13.27
C MET A 293 1.74 5.15 -13.39
N PRO A 294 2.81 4.65 -14.06
CA PRO A 294 3.87 5.54 -14.49
C PRO A 294 3.24 6.57 -15.41
N ILE A 295 3.45 7.85 -15.11
CA ILE A 295 3.26 8.93 -16.07
C ILE A 295 4.21 8.61 -17.22
N ASN A 296 3.70 7.94 -18.26
CA ASN A 296 4.36 7.91 -19.55
C ASN A 296 4.39 9.36 -20.05
N MET A 297 5.50 10.04 -19.78
CA MET A 297 5.95 11.19 -20.55
C MET A 297 6.22 10.67 -21.97
N LEU A 298 5.17 10.65 -22.81
CA LEU A 298 5.35 10.62 -24.25
C LEU A 298 5.98 11.95 -24.65
N THR A 299 7.31 11.96 -24.73
CA THR A 299 8.03 12.84 -25.64
C THR A 299 7.84 12.31 -27.05
N THR A 300 7.05 13.00 -27.87
CA THR A 300 7.23 13.07 -29.33
C THR A 300 6.38 14.21 -29.91
N GLY A 301 7.02 15.13 -30.64
CA GLY A 301 6.39 16.16 -31.47
C GLY A 301 6.77 17.57 -31.07
#